data_AF-A0A1G3PHY3-F1
#
_entry.id   AF-A0A1G3PHY3-F1
#
_cell.length_a   1.000
_cell.length_b   1.000
_cell.length_c   1.000
_cell.angle_alpha   90.00
_cell.angle_beta   90.00
_cell.angle_gamma   90.00
#
_symmetry.space_group_name_H-M   'P 1'
#
loop_
_entity.id
_entity.type
_entity.pdbx_description
1 polymer ?
#
loop_
_entity_poly.entity_id
_entity_poly.type
_entity_poly.pdbx_seq_one_letter_code
_entity_poly.pdbx_strand_id
1 'polypeptide(L)'
;MNTQKNFTGVLILMLALLSFIHLLGIEKAVLAIIFGILALKYDSENKKIIRVAIIISLIYLVIIAIILIFKIPELNSFLEKL
;
A
#
# COMPACT_ATOMS: atom_id res chain seq x y z
N MET A 1 -24.43 -16.49 5.19
CA MET A 1 -23.15 -16.06 5.81
C MET A 1 -22.07 -15.91 4.73
N ASN A 2 -22.31 -15.04 3.73
CA ASN A 2 -21.45 -14.91 2.54
C ASN A 2 -20.97 -13.47 2.26
N THR A 3 -21.42 -12.50 3.07
CA THR A 3 -21.14 -11.07 2.88
C THR A 3 -19.87 -10.61 3.60
N GLN A 4 -19.47 -11.27 4.68
CA GLN A 4 -18.29 -10.84 5.45
C GLN A 4 -16.94 -11.16 4.78
N LYS A 5 -16.83 -12.28 4.06
CA LYS A 5 -15.56 -12.68 3.39
C LYS A 5 -15.21 -11.75 2.22
N ASN A 6 -16.18 -11.48 1.35
CA ASN A 6 -15.99 -10.57 0.20
C ASN A 6 -15.59 -9.15 0.62
N PHE A 7 -16.08 -8.70 1.78
CA PHE A 7 -15.75 -7.39 2.32
C PHE A 7 -14.26 -7.24 2.64
N THR A 8 -13.59 -8.30 3.09
CA THR A 8 -12.16 -8.26 3.45
C THR A 8 -11.28 -7.97 2.24
N GLY A 9 -11.50 -8.65 1.11
CA GLY A 9 -10.73 -8.41 -0.12
C GLY A 9 -10.91 -6.98 -0.66
N VAL A 10 -12.14 -6.46 -0.61
CA VAL A 10 -12.47 -5.10 -1.04
C VAL A 10 -11.83 -4.06 -0.12
N LEU A 11 -11.86 -4.25 1.20
CA LEU A 11 -11.22 -3.35 2.15
C LEU A 11 -9.71 -3.24 1.93
N ILE A 12 -9.04 -4.38 1.70
CA ILE A 12 -7.59 -4.42 1.45
C ILE A 12 -7.25 -3.68 0.14
N LEU A 13 -8.06 -3.88 -0.90
CA LEU A 13 -7.95 -3.09 -2.14
C LEU A 13 -8.16 -1.60 -1.88
N MET A 14 -9.15 -1.22 -1.07
CA MET A 14 -9.46 0.17 -0.78
C MET A 14 -8.30 0.84 -0.01
N LEU A 15 -7.69 0.13 0.94
CA LEU A 15 -6.47 0.55 1.64
C LEU A 15 -5.29 0.73 0.67
N ALA A 16 -5.12 -0.21 -0.26
CA ALA A 16 -4.08 -0.16 -1.29
C ALA A 16 -4.28 1.01 -2.27
N LEU A 17 -5.52 1.37 -2.60
CA LEU A 17 -5.80 2.54 -3.44
C LEU A 17 -5.63 3.84 -2.66
N LEU A 18 -6.04 3.86 -1.39
CA LEU A 18 -5.94 5.02 -0.53
C LEU A 18 -4.49 5.42 -0.25
N SER A 19 -3.52 4.49 -0.37
CA SER A 19 -2.10 4.84 -0.28
C SER A 19 -1.63 5.78 -1.39
N PHE A 20 -2.29 5.82 -2.56
CA PHE A 20 -1.88 6.70 -3.65
C PHE A 20 -2.33 8.16 -3.49
N ILE A 21 -3.28 8.44 -2.59
CA ILE A 21 -3.95 9.75 -2.50
C ILE A 21 -3.17 10.77 -1.66
N HIS A 22 -2.34 10.33 -0.70
CA HIS A 22 -1.55 11.23 0.16
C HIS A 22 -0.09 10.78 0.26
N LEU A 23 0.83 11.73 0.51
CA LEU A 23 2.27 11.47 0.72
C LEU A 23 2.55 10.62 1.97
N LEU A 24 1.65 10.65 2.96
CA LEU A 24 1.60 9.72 4.12
C LEU A 24 0.98 8.35 3.75
N GLY A 25 0.91 8.03 2.46
CA GLY A 25 0.34 6.78 1.95
C GLY A 25 1.15 5.55 2.29
N ILE A 26 2.40 5.71 2.76
CA ILE A 26 3.28 4.60 3.18
C ILE A 26 2.62 3.76 4.27
N GLU A 27 2.06 4.40 5.30
CA GLU A 27 1.37 3.70 6.40
C GLU A 27 0.22 2.82 5.86
N LYS A 28 -0.56 3.36 4.94
CA LYS A 28 -1.70 2.66 4.33
C LYS A 28 -1.25 1.52 3.41
N ALA A 29 -0.16 1.70 2.66
CA ALA A 29 0.43 0.65 1.83
C ALA A 29 0.98 -0.49 2.68
N VAL A 30 1.67 -0.18 3.77
CA VAL A 30 2.18 -1.19 4.72
C VAL A 30 1.02 -1.95 5.35
N LEU A 31 -0.04 -1.26 5.80
CA LEU A 31 -1.24 -1.90 6.34
C LEU A 31 -1.93 -2.80 5.31
N ALA A 32 -2.07 -2.34 4.05
CA ALA A 32 -2.64 -3.14 2.97
C ALA A 32 -1.83 -4.43 2.72
N ILE A 33 -0.50 -4.37 2.78
CA ILE A 33 0.38 -5.54 2.64
C ILE A 33 0.20 -6.50 3.83
N ILE A 34 0.28 -6.00 5.06
CA ILE A 34 0.16 -6.83 6.27
C ILE A 34 -1.20 -7.51 6.32
N PHE A 35 -2.28 -6.74 6.18
CA PHE A 35 -3.63 -7.29 6.18
C PHE A 35 -3.88 -8.19 4.97
N GLY A 36 -3.29 -7.90 3.81
CA GLY A 36 -3.32 -8.76 2.64
C GLY A 36 -2.68 -10.12 2.88
N ILE A 37 -1.48 -10.16 3.45
CA ILE A 37 -0.77 -11.41 3.77
C ILE A 37 -1.58 -12.23 4.79
N LEU A 38 -2.11 -11.58 5.83
CA LEU A 38 -2.96 -12.25 6.81
C LEU A 38 -4.23 -12.80 6.15
N ALA A 39 -4.91 -12.01 5.33
CA ALA A 39 -6.14 -12.40 4.67
C ALA A 39 -5.96 -13.57 3.68
N LEU A 40 -4.80 -13.69 3.02
CA LEU A 40 -4.49 -14.84 2.15
C LEU A 40 -4.55 -16.19 2.86
N LYS A 41 -4.35 -16.20 4.19
CA LYS A 41 -4.42 -17.40 5.03
C LYS A 41 -5.86 -17.80 5.37
N TYR A 42 -6.78 -16.84 5.44
CA TYR A 42 -8.15 -17.05 5.95
C TYR A 42 -9.24 -16.93 4.88
N ASP A 43 -8.97 -16.24 3.77
CA ASP A 43 -9.94 -16.04 2.69
C ASP A 43 -9.45 -16.71 1.40
N SER A 44 -10.07 -17.86 1.09
CA SER A 44 -9.74 -18.65 -0.08
C SER A 44 -10.39 -18.18 -1.37
N GLU A 45 -11.49 -17.44 -1.28
CA GLU A 45 -12.29 -17.02 -2.43
C GLU A 45 -11.72 -15.74 -3.04
N ASN A 46 -11.26 -14.81 -2.20
CA ASN A 46 -10.75 -13.51 -2.64
C ASN A 46 -9.23 -13.46 -2.87
N LYS A 47 -8.55 -14.61 -2.91
CA LYS A 47 -7.08 -14.68 -3.04
C LYS A 47 -6.52 -13.86 -4.21
N LYS A 48 -7.21 -13.85 -5.35
CA LYS A 48 -6.77 -13.08 -6.54
C LYS A 48 -6.79 -11.58 -6.26
N ILE A 49 -7.90 -11.08 -5.73
CA ILE A 49 -8.11 -9.69 -5.37
C ILE A 49 -7.07 -9.24 -4.33
N ILE A 50 -6.89 -10.06 -3.28
CA ILE A 50 -5.93 -9.77 -2.21
C ILE A 50 -4.50 -9.72 -2.74
N ARG A 51 -4.09 -10.65 -3.62
CA ARG A 51 -2.76 -10.58 -4.25
C ARG A 51 -2.57 -9.32 -5.09
N VAL A 52 -3.57 -8.94 -5.87
CA VAL A 52 -3.52 -7.71 -6.69
C VAL A 52 -3.33 -6.49 -5.78
N ALA A 53 -4.07 -6.40 -4.68
CA ALA A 53 -3.92 -5.31 -3.72
C ALA A 53 -2.50 -5.24 -3.13
N ILE A 54 -1.94 -6.39 -2.71
CA ILE A 54 -0.56 -6.45 -2.18
C ILE A 54 0.46 -5.99 -3.22
N ILE A 55 0.33 -6.46 -4.47
CA ILE A 55 1.24 -6.09 -5.57
C ILE A 55 1.16 -4.58 -5.84
N ILE A 56 -0.05 -4.01 -5.89
CA ILE A 56 -0.26 -2.57 -6.06
C ILE A 56 0.42 -1.77 -4.94
N SER A 57 0.24 -2.19 -3.69
CA SER A 57 0.89 -1.53 -2.54
C SER A 57 2.42 -1.67 -2.58
N LEU A 58 2.95 -2.80 -3.05
CA LEU A 58 4.38 -2.99 -3.20
C LEU A 58 4.96 -2.07 -4.27
N ILE A 59 4.28 -1.94 -5.41
CA ILE A 59 4.66 -1.01 -6.49
C ILE A 59 4.68 0.43 -5.95
N TYR A 60 3.67 0.82 -5.18
CA TYR A 60 3.63 2.15 -4.54
C TYR A 60 4.85 2.39 -3.64
N LEU A 61 5.22 1.42 -2.79
CA LEU A 61 6.40 1.55 -1.93
C LEU A 61 7.69 1.70 -2.72
N VAL A 62 7.83 0.96 -3.82
CA VAL A 62 8.99 1.09 -4.72
C VAL A 62 9.04 2.49 -5.35
N ILE A 63 7.91 3.01 -5.83
CA ILE A 63 7.82 4.37 -6.40
C ILE A 63 8.21 5.42 -5.35
N ILE A 64 7.67 5.33 -4.13
CA ILE A 64 8.00 6.24 -3.04
C ILE A 64 9.49 6.16 -2.68
N ALA A 65 10.06 4.95 -2.60
CA ALA A 65 11.48 4.77 -2.30
C ALA A 65 12.37 5.44 -3.37
N ILE A 66 12.03 5.28 -4.65
CA ILE A 66 12.72 5.95 -5.75
C ILE A 66 12.60 7.47 -5.59
N ILE A 67 11.40 8.00 -5.38
CA ILE A 67 11.18 9.44 -5.20
C ILE A 67 12.02 9.98 -4.03
N LEU A 68 12.03 9.29 -2.90
CA LEU A 68 12.82 9.68 -1.73
C LEU A 68 14.32 9.72 -2.06
N ILE A 69 14.86 8.68 -2.70
CA ILE A 69 16.30 8.61 -3.06
C ILE A 69 16.69 9.77 -3.99
N PHE A 70 15.88 10.07 -5.00
CA PHE A 70 16.18 11.13 -5.97
C PHE A 70 15.90 12.54 -5.46
N LYS A 71 14.93 12.73 -4.55
CA LYS A 71 14.46 14.06 -4.12
C LYS A 71 15.02 14.51 -2.77
N ILE A 72 15.50 13.60 -1.92
CA ILE A 72 16.19 13.96 -0.66
C ILE A 72 17.43 14.83 -0.90
N PRO A 73 18.29 14.59 -1.91
CA PRO A 73 19.44 15.47 -2.18
C PRO A 73 19.02 16.91 -2.47
N GLU A 74 17.94 17.13 -3.23
CA GLU A 74 17.37 18.46 -3.46
C GLU A 74 16.90 19.07 -2.14
N LEU A 75 16.16 18.33 -1.31
CA LEU A 75 15.68 18.81 -0.02
C LEU A 75 16.82 19.24 0.92
N ASN A 76 17.92 18.47 0.97
CA ASN A 76 19.10 18.82 1.76
C ASN A 76 19.72 20.14 1.30
N SER A 77 19.81 20.38 -0.01
CA SER A 77 20.34 21.65 -0.53
C SER A 77 19.44 22.86 -0.24
N PHE A 78 18.13 22.66 -0.07
CA PHE A 78 17.21 23.71 0.38
C PHE A 78 17.33 23.96 1.89
N LEU A 79 17.53 22.90 2.69
CA LEU A 79 17.73 23.01 4.14
C LEU A 79 19.08 23.64 4.49
N GLU A 80 20.14 23.40 3.71
CA GLU A 80 21.45 24.05 3.88
C GLU A 80 21.43 25.55 3.51
N LYS A 81 20.44 25.99 2.72
CA LYS A 81 20.29 27.39 2.30
C LYS A 81 19.37 28.20 3.22
N LEU A 82 18.68 27.56 4.16
CA LEU A 82 17.81 28.21 5.15
C LEU A 82 18.61 28.57 6.41
#